data_AF-A0AB33ZB62-F1
#
_entry.id   AF-A0AB33ZB62-F1
#
_cell.length_a   1.000
_cell.length_b   1.000
_cell.length_c   1.000
_cell.angle_alpha   90.00
_cell.angle_beta   90.00
_cell.angle_gamma   90.00
#
_symmetry.space_group_name_H-M   'P 1'
#
loop_
_entity.id
_entity.type
_entity.pdbx_description
1 polymer ?
#
loop_
_entity_poly.entity_id
_entity_poly.type
_entity_poly.pdbx_seq_one_letter_code
_entity_poly.pdbx_strand_id
1 'polypeptide(L)' 'MSEEIKIEIGKRIREERERLGLTREQVCDTEEELTVKQLMRIELGRSLPTIVK' A
#
# COMPACT_ATOMS: atom_id res chain seq x y z
N MET A 1 8.95 16.35 -6.30
CA MET A 1 7.60 16.53 -5.72
C MET A 1 6.78 15.24 -5.73
N SER A 2 6.50 14.60 -6.88
CA SER A 2 5.71 13.34 -6.92
C SER A 2 6.35 12.16 -6.18
N GLU A 3 7.67 11.97 -6.32
CA GLU A 3 8.35 10.78 -5.78
C GLU A 3 8.47 10.76 -4.26
N GLU A 4 8.75 11.91 -3.63
CA GLU A 4 8.80 12.02 -2.16
C GLU A 4 7.44 11.70 -1.53
N ILE A 5 6.35 12.14 -2.16
CA ILE A 5 4.99 11.85 -1.71
C ILE A 5 4.70 10.35 -1.80
N LYS A 6 5.09 9.69 -2.90
CA LYS A 6 4.93 8.23 -3.04
C LYS A 6 5.68 7.47 -1.95
N ILE A 7 6.91 7.87 -1.67
CA ILE A 7 7.75 7.24 -0.65
C ILE A 7 7.13 7.41 0.74
N GLU A 8 6.71 8.63 1.09
CA GLU A 8 6.13 8.91 2.40
C GLU A 8 4.79 8.19 2.62
N ILE A 9 3.90 8.19 1.62
CA ILE A 9 2.63 7.45 1.69
C ILE A 9 2.90 5.94 1.80
N GLY A 10 3.77 5.41 0.94
CA GLY A 10 4.11 3.99 0.96
C GLY A 10 4.70 3.54 2.30
N LYS A 11 5.59 4.35 2.87
CA LYS A 11 6.19 4.13 4.19
C LYS A 11 5.12 4.08 5.28
N ARG A 12 4.22 5.07 5.35
CA ARG A 12 3.16 5.12 6.38
C ARG A 12 2.20 3.94 6.29
N ILE A 13 1.80 3.55 5.07
CA ILE A 13 0.93 2.38 4.85
C ILE A 13 1.61 1.12 5.37
N ARG A 14 2.89 0.94 5.05
CA ARG A 14 3.68 -0.22 5.49
C ARG A 14 3.81 -0.27 7.02
N GLU A 15 4.20 0.85 7.64
CA GLU A 15 4.37 0.95 9.09
C GLU A 15 3.07 0.63 9.83
N GLU A 16 1.94 1.16 9.36
CA GLU A 16 0.65 0.89 9.99
C GLU A 16 0.21 -0.57 9.83
N ARG A 17 0.40 -1.17 8.65
CA ARG A 17 0.12 -2.59 8.42
C ARG A 17 0.96 -3.47 9.35
N GLU A 18 2.26 -3.19 9.47
CA GLU A 18 3.18 -3.93 10.34
C GLU A 18 2.85 -3.71 11.83
N ARG A 19 2.46 -2.49 12.22
CA ARG A 19 2.00 -2.17 13.59
C ARG A 19 0.76 -2.97 14.00
N LEU A 20 -0.15 -3.23 13.05
CA LEU A 20 -1.33 -4.07 13.25
C LEU A 20 -1.04 -5.57 13.15
N GLY A 21 0.19 -5.97 12.82
CA GLY A 21 0.57 -7.38 12.68
C GLY A 21 -0.03 -8.08 11.45
N LEU A 22 -0.42 -7.32 10.42
CA LEU A 22 -1.07 -7.85 9.22
C LEU A 22 -0.08 -8.16 8.11
N THR A 23 -0.29 -9.28 7.41
CA THR A 23 0.39 -9.56 6.14
C THR A 23 -0.27 -8.79 4.99
N ARG A 24 0.36 -8.76 3.81
CA ARG A 24 -0.23 -8.10 2.64
C ARG A 24 -1.48 -8.84 2.17
N GLU A 25 -1.44 -10.17 2.21
CA GLU A 25 -2.55 -11.05 1.85
C GLU A 25 -3.77 -10.77 2.75
N GLN A 26 -3.57 -10.56 4.05
CA GLN A 26 -4.66 -10.22 4.97
C GLN A 26 -5.27 -8.85 4.70
N VAL A 27 -4.50 -7.88 4.21
CA VAL A 27 -5.01 -6.55 3.82
C VAL A 27 -5.75 -6.61 2.49
N CYS A 28 -5.26 -7.41 1.55
CA CYS A 28 -5.82 -7.52 0.21
C CYS A 28 -7.04 -8.46 0.12
N ASP A 29 -7.21 -9.37 1.08
CA ASP A 29 -8.33 -10.32 1.18
C ASP A 29 -8.66 -11.03 -0.16
N THR A 30 -9.75 -10.66 -0.83
CA THR A 30 -10.18 -11.25 -2.12
C THR A 30 -9.45 -10.69 -3.34
N GLU A 31 -8.60 -9.68 -3.16
CA GLU A 31 -7.91 -8.92 -4.21
C GLU A 31 -8.82 -8.17 -5.21
N GLU A 32 -10.13 -8.03 -4.92
CA GLU A 32 -11.09 -7.34 -5.80
C GLU A 32 -10.79 -5.83 -5.93
N GLU A 33 -10.47 -5.17 -4.82
CA GLU A 33 -10.19 -3.73 -4.77
C GLU A 33 -8.69 -3.40 -4.80
N LEU A 34 -7.86 -4.29 -4.23
CA LEU A 34 -6.42 -4.08 -4.11
C LEU A 34 -5.68 -5.43 -4.11
N THR A 35 -4.90 -5.68 -5.16
CA THR A 35 -4.06 -6.88 -5.26
C THR A 35 -2.80 -6.76 -4.37
N VAL A 36 -2.23 -7.91 -3.99
CA VAL A 36 -0.97 -7.97 -3.20
C VAL A 36 0.17 -7.26 -3.92
N LYS A 37 0.23 -7.38 -5.26
CA LYS A 37 1.26 -6.71 -6.08
C LYS A 37 1.06 -5.20 -6.16
N GLN A 38 -0.19 -4.72 -6.18
CA GLN A 38 -0.46 -3.28 -6.11
C GLN A 38 -0.03 -2.72 -4.75
N LEU A 39 -0.44 -3.37 -3.65
CA LEU A 39 -0.03 -2.95 -2.31
C LEU A 39 1.50 -2.95 -2.16
N MET A 40 2.19 -3.99 -2.62
CA MET A 40 3.65 -4.05 -2.61
C MET A 40 4.30 -2.87 -3.37
N ARG A 41 3.77 -2.51 -4.56
CA ARG A 41 4.31 -1.36 -5.31
C ARG A 41 4.03 -0.03 -4.61
N ILE A 42 2.87 0.12 -3.97
CA ILE A 42 2.52 1.32 -3.19
C ILE A 42 3.47 1.47 -1.99
N GLU A 43 3.65 0.42 -1.19
CA GLU A 43 4.53 0.43 -0.01
C GLU A 43 6.00 0.69 -0.37
N LEU A 44 6.43 0.30 -1.58
CA LEU A 44 7.77 0.57 -2.11
C LEU A 44 7.89 1.96 -2.78
N GLY A 45 6.85 2.79 -2.74
CA GLY A 45 6.83 4.11 -3.39
C GLY A 45 6.85 4.07 -4.91
N ARG A 46 6.56 2.92 -5.54
CA ARG A 46 6.56 2.75 -7.00
C ARG A 46 5.22 3.09 -7.65
N SER A 47 4.16 3.28 -6.87
CA SER A 47 2.81 3.60 -7.35
C SER A 47 2.08 4.45 -6.31
N LEU A 48 1.24 5.39 -6.78
CA LEU A 48 0.29 6.08 -5.89
C LEU A 48 -1.01 5.27 -5.82
N PRO A 49 -1.63 5.13 -4.63
CA PRO A 49 -2.98 4.63 -4.53
C PRO A 49 -3.97 5.61 -5.17
N THR A 50 -5.11 5.11 -5.63
CA THR A 50 -6.24 5.91 -6.10
C THR A 50 -7.41 5.74 -5.13
N ILE A 51 -8.22 6.79 -4.98
CA ILE A 51 -9.48 6.70 -4.22
C ILE A 51 -10.51 6.08 -5.17
N VAL A 52 -11.02 4.90 -4.81
CA VAL A 52 -12.16 4.27 -5.49
C VAL A 52 -13.44 5.08 -5.23
N LYS A 53 -14.34 5.10 -6.22
CA LYS A 53 -15.58 5.90 -6.19
C LYS A 53 -16.68 5.22 -5.39
#